data_AF-A0A1G0ZQ45-F1
#
_entry.id   AF-A0A1G0ZQ45-F1
#
_cell.length_a   1.000
_cell.length_b   1.000
_cell.length_c   1.000
_cell.angle_alpha   90.00
_cell.angle_beta   90.00
_cell.angle_gamma   90.00
#
_symmetry.space_group_name_H-M   'P 1'
#
loop_
_entity.id
_entity.type
_entity.pdbx_description
1 polymer ?
#
loop_
_entity_poly.entity_id
_entity_poly.type
_entity_poly.pdbx_seq_one_letter_code
_entity_poly.pdbx_strand_id
1 'polypeptide(L)' 'MRHSSRLPVDWDAVALDSRIDSLGFDSLTIMDLIYEIQQAFHIEFDPDEMTAIQTVGDLVEFLARKTG' A
#
# COMPACT_ATOMS: atom_id res chain seq x y z
N MET A 1 -9.46 -19.76 17.02
CA MET A 1 -9.89 -18.60 16.23
C MET A 1 -8.69 -17.69 16.07
N ARG A 2 -8.13 -17.56 14.86
CA ARG A 2 -6.99 -16.66 14.61
C ARG A 2 -7.53 -15.24 14.69
N HIS A 3 -7.25 -14.54 15.78
CA HIS A 3 -7.48 -13.10 15.84
C HIS A 3 -6.45 -12.46 14.91
N SER A 4 -6.80 -12.26 13.65
CA SER A 4 -6.22 -11.20 12.85
C SER A 4 -6.67 -9.91 13.52
N SER A 5 -5.91 -9.45 14.52
CA SER A 5 -5.98 -8.10 15.04
C SER A 5 -5.52 -7.17 13.93
N ARG A 6 -6.39 -6.96 12.92
CA ARG A 6 -6.34 -5.77 12.09
C ARG A 6 -6.51 -4.64 13.09
N LEU A 7 -5.39 -4.01 13.50
CA LEU A 7 -5.44 -2.79 14.29
C LEU A 7 -6.40 -1.85 13.56
N PRO A 8 -7.31 -1.17 14.26
CA PRO A 8 -8.15 -0.17 13.61
C PRO A 8 -7.21 0.90 13.05
N VAL A 9 -6.94 0.82 11.75
CA VAL A 9 -6.21 1.85 11.02
C VAL A 9 -7.07 3.09 11.09
N ASP A 10 -6.56 4.14 11.71
CA ASP A 10 -7.22 5.43 11.75
C ASP A 10 -7.04 6.08 10.39
N TRP A 11 -7.98 5.79 9.48
CA TRP A 11 -7.96 6.29 8.10
C TRP A 11 -7.99 7.82 8.03
N ASP A 12 -8.53 8.49 9.05
CA ASP A 12 -8.54 9.96 9.13
C ASP A 12 -7.16 10.53 9.50
N ALA A 13 -6.31 9.73 10.13
CA ALA A 13 -4.92 10.08 10.44
C ALA A 13 -3.93 9.74 9.32
N VAL A 14 -4.37 9.03 8.27
CA VAL A 14 -3.51 8.67 7.15
C VAL A 14 -3.29 9.89 6.25
N ALA A 15 -2.04 10.33 6.18
CA ALA A 15 -1.59 11.40 5.30
C ALA A 15 -0.61 10.87 4.24
N LEU A 16 -0.33 11.67 3.21
CA LEU A 16 0.58 11.27 2.13
C LEU A 16 2.01 11.00 2.62
N ASP A 17 2.44 11.64 3.71
CA ASP A 17 3.74 11.40 4.35
C ASP A 17 3.76 10.19 5.29
N SER A 18 2.60 9.56 5.53
CA SER A 18 2.49 8.40 6.42
C SER A 18 3.21 7.21 5.79
N ARG A 19 4.07 6.56 6.58
CA ARG A 19 4.77 5.36 6.13
C ARG A 19 3.80 4.18 6.08
N ILE A 20 3.86 3.38 5.03
CA ILE A 20 2.98 2.21 4.89
C ILE A 20 3.19 1.24 6.05
N ASP A 21 4.44 1.04 6.48
CA ASP A 21 4.80 0.20 7.63
C ASP A 21 4.21 0.72 8.96
N SER A 22 3.94 2.03 9.06
CA SER A 22 3.39 2.64 10.27
C SER A 22 1.88 2.48 10.41
N LEU A 23 1.19 2.06 9.34
CA LEU A 23 -0.25 1.82 9.33
C LEU A 23 -0.64 0.53 10.07
N GLY A 24 0.35 -0.24 10.56
CA GLY A 24 0.09 -1.51 11.24
C GLY A 24 -0.38 -2.62 10.29
N PHE A 25 -0.08 -2.48 8.99
CA PHE A 25 -0.25 -3.56 8.03
C PHE A 25 0.93 -4.52 8.12
N ASP A 26 0.62 -5.81 8.27
CA ASP A 26 1.62 -6.85 8.11
C ASP A 26 2.11 -6.88 6.65
N SER A 27 3.36 -7.30 6.43
CA SER A 27 3.95 -7.38 5.08
C SER A 27 3.10 -8.19 4.09
N LEU A 28 2.41 -9.24 4.54
CA LEU A 28 1.46 -10.01 3.73
C LEU A 28 0.23 -9.19 3.32
N THR A 29 -0.29 -8.35 4.22
CA THR A 29 -1.44 -7.47 3.91
C THR A 29 -1.04 -6.41 2.90
N ILE A 30 0.20 -5.91 2.96
CA ILE A 30 0.73 -4.96 1.97
C ILE A 30 0.85 -5.64 0.59
N MET A 31 1.31 -6.89 0.53
CA MET A 31 1.35 -7.65 -0.73
C MET A 31 -0.04 -7.87 -1.31
N ASP A 32 -1.02 -8.23 -0.47
CA ASP A 32 -2.41 -8.40 -0.89
C ASP A 32 -3.00 -7.08 -1.42
N LEU A 33 -2.76 -5.96 -0.74
CA LEU A 33 -3.18 -4.62 -1.18
C LEU A 33 -2.60 -4.27 -2.56
N ILE A 34 -1.30 -4.49 -2.74
CA ILE A 34 -0.63 -4.21 -4.02
C ILE A 34 -1.20 -5.09 -5.13
N TYR A 35 -1.47 -6.37 -4.85
CA TYR A 35 -2.10 -7.27 -5.81
C TYR A 35 -3.51 -6.81 -6.18
N GLU A 36 -4.32 -6.38 -5.22
CA GLU A 36 -5.66 -5.83 -5.47
C GLU A 36 -5.58 -4.58 -6.36
N ILE A 37 -4.63 -3.68 -6.10
CA ILE A 37 -4.38 -2.48 -6.92
C ILE A 37 -3.95 -2.86 -8.34
N GLN A 38 -3.03 -3.81 -8.49
CA GLN A 38 -2.59 -4.32 -9.80
C GLN A 38 -3.76 -4.81 -10.64
N GLN A 39 -4.64 -5.61 -10.04
CA GLN A 39 -5.83 -6.12 -10.73
C GLN A 39 -6.85 -5.01 -11.02
N ALA A 40 -7.08 -4.10 -10.07
CA ALA A 40 -8.05 -3.01 -10.24
C ALA A 40 -7.67 -2.05 -11.38
N PHE A 41 -6.38 -1.71 -11.49
CA PHE A 41 -5.87 -0.78 -12.49
C PHE A 41 -5.25 -1.47 -13.71
N HIS A 42 -5.21 -2.81 -13.74
CA HIS A 42 -4.53 -3.62 -14.77
C HIS A 42 -3.07 -3.19 -14.99
N ILE A 43 -2.35 -2.96 -13.90
CA ILE A 43 -0.93 -2.58 -13.89
C ILE A 43 -0.08 -3.69 -13.28
N GLU A 44 1.21 -3.69 -13.61
CA GLU A 44 2.22 -4.55 -12.99
C GLU A 44 3.18 -3.69 -12.17
N PHE A 45 3.57 -4.17 -10.99
CA PHE A 45 4.65 -3.56 -10.20
C PHE A 45 5.90 -4.41 -10.34
N ASP A 46 7.03 -3.76 -10.64
CA ASP A 46 8.33 -4.39 -10.51
C ASP A 46 8.78 -4.42 -9.04
N PRO A 47 9.51 -5.47 -8.60
CA PRO A 47 10.05 -5.54 -7.24
C PRO A 47 10.92 -4.33 -6.88
N ASP A 48 11.68 -3.80 -7.85
CA ASP A 48 12.52 -2.63 -7.67
C ASP A 48 11.67 -1.36 -7.43
N GLU A 49 10.53 -1.22 -8.13
CA GLU A 49 9.58 -0.13 -7.94
C GLU A 49 8.93 -0.21 -6.56
N MET A 50 8.62 -1.42 -6.08
CA MET A 50 8.07 -1.65 -4.74
C MET A 50 9.03 -1.24 -3.63
N THR A 51 10.34 -1.41 -3.81
CA THR A 51 11.33 -0.95 -2.82
C THR A 51 11.44 0.58 -2.72
N ALA A 52 11.02 1.30 -3.77
CA ALA A 52 11.00 2.76 -3.77
C ALA A 52 9.78 3.34 -3.02
N ILE A 53 8.71 2.57 -2.86
CA ILE A 53 7.48 3.00 -2.20
C ILE A 53 7.63 2.84 -0.69
N GLN A 54 7.72 3.96 0.04
CA GLN A 54 7.85 3.95 1.50
C GLN A 54 6.66 4.59 2.20
N THR A 55 6.02 5.56 1.54
CA THR A 55 4.89 6.32 2.05
C THR A 55 3.64 6.13 1.20
N VAL A 56 2.49 6.49 1.75
CA VAL A 56 1.22 6.50 1.02
C VAL A 56 1.30 7.44 -0.19
N GLY A 57 2.00 8.56 -0.05
CA GLY A 57 2.25 9.52 -1.14
C GLY A 57 3.04 8.92 -2.29
N ASP A 58 4.11 8.17 -1.99
CA ASP A 58 4.90 7.48 -3.02
C ASP A 58 4.04 6.50 -3.82
N LEU A 59 3.15 5.75 -3.13
CA LEU A 59 2.23 4.82 -3.77
C LEU A 59 1.24 5.56 -4.68
N VAL A 60 0.64 6.65 -4.21
CA VAL A 60 -0.31 7.45 -5.01
C VAL A 60 0.38 8.05 -6.23
N GLU A 61 1.58 8.61 -6.07
CA GLU A 61 2.33 9.19 -7.18
C GLU A 61 2.75 8.13 -8.20
N PHE A 62 3.18 6.96 -7.71
CA PHE A 62 3.49 5.82 -8.57
C PHE A 62 2.28 5.38 -9.40
N LEU A 63 1.12 5.24 -8.76
CA LEU A 63 -0.12 4.88 -9.44
C LEU A 63 -0.53 5.93 -10.48
N ALA A 64 -0.43 7.22 -10.13
CA ALA A 64 -0.71 8.32 -11.05
C ALA A 64 0.19 8.26 -12.30
N ARG A 65 1.47 7.89 -12.15
CA ARG A 65 2.42 7.76 -13.27
C ARG A 65 2.16 6.54 -14.16
N LYS A 66 1.66 5.43 -13.59
CA LYS A 66 1.37 4.19 -14.35
C LYS A 66 -0.01 4.21 -15.02
N THR A 67 -0.97 4.95 -14.47
CA THR A 67 -2.36 4.98 -14.94
C THR A 67 -2.76 6.24 -15.72
N GLY A 68 -1.93 7.29 -15.67
CA GLY A 68 -2.08 8.49 -16.50
C GLY A 68 -1.40 8.36 -17.85
#